data_AF-I0BNH9-F1
#
_entry.id   AF-I0BNH9-F1
#
_cell.length_a   1.000
_cell.length_b   1.000
_cell.length_c   1.000
_cell.angle_alpha   90.00
_cell.angle_beta   90.00
_cell.angle_gamma   90.00
#
_symmetry.space_group_name_H-M   'P 1'
#
loop_
_entity.id
_entity.type
_entity.pdbx_description
1 polymer ?
#
loop_
_entity_poly.entity_id
_entity_poly.type
_entity_poly.pdbx_seq_one_letter_code
_entity_poly.pdbx_strand_id
1 'polypeptide(L)'
;MNTAYEMYDDPFKMLILLATLAAEQRGEKLDFNKVSEFENETFRLQHELFHYKKEDIRITWHEFLGRDIACSRDLSRQEYNKMFVDCMASLYGIG
;
A
#
# COMPACT_ATOMS: atom_id res chain seq x y z
N MET A 1 -4.47 -0.22 -26.73
CA MET A 1 -4.77 0.41 -25.44
C MET A 1 -4.98 -0.70 -24.41
N ASN A 2 -4.01 -0.99 -23.52
CA ASN A 2 -4.26 -1.48 -22.14
C ASN A 2 -2.99 -1.71 -21.29
N THR A 3 -1.86 -1.08 -21.61
CA THR A 3 -0.62 -1.19 -20.84
C THR A 3 -0.73 -0.69 -19.38
N ALA A 4 -1.77 0.09 -19.06
CA ALA A 4 -2.03 0.53 -17.70
C ALA A 4 -2.53 -0.59 -16.77
N TYR A 5 -2.99 -1.74 -17.29
CA TYR A 5 -3.45 -2.87 -16.47
C TYR A 5 -2.37 -3.92 -16.18
N GLU A 6 -1.24 -3.89 -16.90
CA GLU A 6 -0.16 -4.89 -16.77
C GLU A 6 0.84 -4.59 -15.65
N MET A 7 0.78 -3.42 -14.99
CA MET A 7 1.66 -3.11 -13.84
C MET A 7 1.23 -3.80 -12.53
N TYR A 8 0.10 -4.52 -12.52
CA TYR A 8 -0.59 -4.94 -11.29
C TYR A 8 -0.63 -6.45 -11.06
N ASP A 9 0.44 -7.19 -11.38
CA ASP A 9 0.50 -8.65 -11.15
C ASP A 9 0.81 -9.02 -9.69
N ASP A 10 1.42 -8.11 -8.93
CA ASP A 10 1.90 -8.38 -7.57
C ASP A 10 1.39 -7.31 -6.59
N PRO A 11 0.44 -7.67 -5.69
CA PRO A 11 -0.06 -6.79 -4.64
C PRO A 11 1.04 -6.16 -3.78
N PHE A 12 2.17 -6.83 -3.61
CA PHE A 12 3.26 -6.33 -2.76
C PHE A 12 4.05 -5.23 -3.46
N LYS A 13 4.25 -5.32 -4.77
CA LYS A 13 4.85 -4.21 -5.55
C LYS A 13 4.00 -2.95 -5.47
N MET A 14 2.67 -3.09 -5.41
CA MET A 14 1.78 -1.96 -5.22
C MET A 14 1.91 -1.33 -3.84
N LEU A 15 2.14 -2.15 -2.81
CA LEU A 15 2.42 -1.65 -1.48
C LEU A 15 3.79 -0.94 -1.40
N ILE A 16 4.83 -1.42 -2.11
CA ILE A 16 6.10 -0.68 -2.28
C ILE A 16 5.84 0.69 -2.87
N LEU A 17 5.09 0.72 -3.98
CA LEU A 17 4.81 1.95 -4.70
C LEU A 17 4.08 2.94 -3.79
N LEU A 18 3.01 2.49 -3.12
CA LEU A 18 2.26 3.33 -2.21
C LEU A 18 3.13 3.88 -1.06
N ALA A 19 3.97 3.03 -0.45
CA ALA A 19 4.90 3.44 0.60
C ALA A 19 5.94 4.45 0.09
N THR A 20 6.44 4.25 -1.13
CA THR A 20 7.38 5.17 -1.79
C THR A 20 6.74 6.53 -1.98
N LEU A 21 5.52 6.57 -2.54
CA LEU A 21 4.82 7.82 -2.82
C LEU A 21 4.41 8.55 -1.54
N ALA A 22 4.02 7.83 -0.50
CA ALA A 22 3.72 8.41 0.81
C ALA A 22 4.96 9.05 1.46
N ALA A 23 6.14 8.46 1.30
CA ALA A 23 7.40 9.08 1.72
C ALA A 23 7.72 10.32 0.88
N GLU A 24 7.60 10.23 -0.45
CA GLU A 24 7.86 11.34 -1.37
C GLU A 24 6.96 12.55 -1.12
N GLN A 25 5.68 12.34 -0.80
CA GLN A 25 4.74 13.42 -0.46
C GLN A 25 5.22 14.28 0.72
N ARG A 26 6.04 13.71 1.61
CA ARG A 26 6.64 14.41 2.76
C ARG A 26 8.07 14.92 2.50
N GLY A 27 8.59 14.71 1.29
CA GLY A 27 9.98 15.01 0.96
C GLY A 27 10.98 14.03 1.57
N GLU A 28 10.52 12.84 1.96
CA GLU A 28 11.34 11.77 2.53
C GLU A 28 11.67 10.71 1.48
N LYS A 29 12.78 10.00 1.66
CA LYS A 29 13.03 8.74 0.94
C LYS A 29 12.48 7.59 1.77
N LEU A 30 11.95 6.58 1.08
CA LEU A 30 11.50 5.35 1.74
C LEU A 30 12.69 4.64 2.39
N ASP A 31 12.63 4.46 3.72
CA ASP A 31 13.53 3.57 4.46
C ASP A 31 12.83 2.24 4.72
N PHE A 32 13.31 1.20 4.05
CA PHE A 32 12.76 -0.16 4.17
C PHE A 32 12.95 -0.77 5.57
N ASN A 33 13.94 -0.31 6.33
CA ASN A 33 14.16 -0.76 7.70
C ASN A 33 13.26 -0.02 8.69
N LYS A 34 12.64 1.09 8.28
CA LYS A 34 11.79 1.91 9.12
C LYS A 34 10.86 2.76 8.27
N VAL A 35 9.77 2.16 7.82
CA VAL A 35 8.74 2.87 7.05
C VAL A 35 8.11 3.95 7.93
N SER A 36 8.33 5.22 7.57
CA SER A 36 7.75 6.37 8.26
C SER A 36 6.23 6.29 8.26
N GLU A 37 5.63 6.47 9.44
CA GLU A 37 4.18 6.40 9.61
C GLU A 37 3.48 7.47 8.78
N PHE A 38 2.55 7.06 7.91
CA PHE A 38 1.62 7.90 7.16
C PHE A 38 0.19 7.52 7.54
N GLU A 39 -0.69 8.50 7.70
CA GLU A 39 -2.09 8.25 7.99
C GLU A 39 -2.98 9.32 7.35
N ASN A 40 -4.05 8.86 6.69
CA ASN A 40 -5.16 9.69 6.24
C ASN A 40 -6.49 8.98 6.54
N GLU A 41 -7.61 9.49 6.03
CA GLU A 41 -8.93 8.88 6.24
C GLU A 41 -9.09 7.50 5.60
N THR A 42 -8.35 7.22 4.53
CA THR A 42 -8.47 5.98 3.74
C THR A 42 -7.56 4.87 4.26
N PHE A 43 -6.31 5.17 4.62
CA PHE A 43 -5.34 4.17 5.03
C PHE A 43 -4.34 4.69 6.05
N ARG A 44 -3.70 3.75 6.74
CA ARG A 44 -2.52 3.97 7.58
C ARG A 44 -1.41 3.06 7.09
N LEU A 45 -0.22 3.61 6.98
CA LEU A 45 1.00 2.89 6.69
C LEU A 45 1.97 3.18 7.82
N GLN A 46 2.51 2.15 8.43
CA GLN A 46 3.60 2.25 9.40
C GLN A 46 4.56 1.09 9.18
N HIS A 47 5.70 1.12 9.84
CA HIS A 47 6.61 -0.01 9.81
C HIS A 47 5.88 -1.31 10.16
N GLU A 48 6.02 -2.33 9.31
CA GLU A 48 5.42 -3.66 9.45
C GLU A 48 3.90 -3.74 9.36
N LEU A 49 3.21 -2.63 9.07
CA LEU A 49 1.75 -2.63 8.95
C LEU A 49 1.24 -1.65 7.90
N PHE A 50 0.41 -2.17 7.02
CA PHE A 50 -0.50 -1.41 6.19
C PHE A 50 -1.95 -1.72 6.62
N HIS A 51 -2.74 -0.68 6.84
CA HIS A 51 -4.15 -0.78 7.22
C HIS A 51 -5.00 0.04 6.27
N TYR A 52 -5.80 -0.63 5.46
CA TYR A 52 -6.85 -0.01 4.67
C TYR A 52 -8.13 0.07 5.50
N LYS A 53 -8.51 1.30 5.87
CA LYS A 53 -9.50 1.58 6.92
C LYS A 53 -10.93 1.28 6.48
N LYS A 54 -11.26 1.48 5.20
CA LYS A 54 -12.63 1.33 4.69
C LYS A 54 -13.17 -0.10 4.84
N GLU A 55 -12.30 -1.10 4.76
CA GLU A 55 -12.69 -2.52 4.84
C GLU A 55 -11.97 -3.27 5.96
N ASP A 56 -11.30 -2.55 6.88
CA ASP A 56 -10.46 -3.10 7.96
C ASP A 56 -9.47 -4.19 7.49
N ILE A 57 -8.87 -3.98 6.31
CA ILE A 57 -7.87 -4.89 5.74
C ILE A 57 -6.51 -4.52 6.29
N ARG A 58 -5.78 -5.50 6.82
CA ARG A 58 -4.45 -5.31 7.39
C ARG A 58 -3.46 -6.22 6.69
N ILE A 59 -2.37 -5.64 6.21
CA ILE A 59 -1.24 -6.37 5.65
C ILE A 59 -0.05 -6.13 6.58
N THR A 60 0.51 -7.21 7.13
CA THR A 60 1.65 -7.17 8.03
C THR A 60 2.83 -7.90 7.43
N TRP A 61 4.05 -7.44 7.72
CA TRP A 61 5.29 -8.07 7.27
C TRP A 61 6.36 -7.96 8.36
N HIS A 62 7.27 -8.93 8.46
CA HIS A 62 8.39 -8.88 9.42
C HIS A 62 9.64 -8.19 8.84
N GLU A 63 9.98 -8.54 7.60
CA GLU A 63 10.97 -7.81 6.81
C GLU A 63 10.20 -7.17 5.65
N PHE A 64 10.51 -5.91 5.31
CA PHE A 64 9.72 -5.16 4.33
C PHE A 64 9.56 -5.94 3.03
N LEU A 65 8.35 -6.47 2.85
CA LEU A 65 7.90 -7.23 1.70
C LEU A 65 8.79 -8.44 1.34
N GLY A 66 9.31 -9.10 2.38
CA GLY A 66 9.96 -10.41 2.31
C GLY A 66 8.96 -11.54 2.04
N ARG A 67 9.31 -12.79 2.41
CA ARG A 67 8.41 -13.95 2.22
C ARG A 67 7.28 -14.02 3.26
N ASP A 68 7.45 -13.33 4.39
CA ASP A 68 6.55 -13.43 5.55
C ASP A 68 5.54 -12.29 5.57
N ILE A 69 4.75 -12.19 4.49
CA ILE A 69 3.66 -11.22 4.41
C ILE A 69 2.35 -11.93 4.73
N ALA A 70 1.58 -11.35 5.64
CA ALA A 70 0.27 -11.84 6.03
C ALA A 70 -0.79 -10.76 5.79
N CYS A 71 -1.93 -11.16 5.24
CA CYS A 71 -3.11 -10.32 5.13
C CYS A 71 -4.18 -10.80 6.13
N SER A 72 -4.95 -9.89 6.72
CA SER A 72 -6.01 -10.23 7.68
C SER A 72 -7.14 -11.07 7.07
N ARG A 73 -7.27 -11.05 5.74
CA ARG A 73 -8.16 -11.92 4.98
C ARG A 73 -7.58 -12.23 3.59
N ASP A 74 -8.02 -13.34 3.01
CA ASP A 74 -7.71 -13.63 1.61
C ASP A 74 -8.41 -12.61 0.71
N LEU A 75 -7.63 -11.99 -0.18
CA LEU A 75 -8.10 -11.00 -1.13
C LEU A 75 -7.88 -11.51 -2.54
N SER A 76 -8.90 -11.34 -3.37
CA SER A 76 -8.74 -11.47 -4.80
C SER A 76 -7.86 -10.35 -5.35
N ARG A 77 -7.27 -10.59 -6.52
CA ARG A 77 -6.49 -9.58 -7.23
C ARG A 77 -7.27 -8.29 -7.49
N GLN A 78 -8.57 -8.39 -7.75
CA GLN A 78 -9.45 -7.24 -7.98
C GLN A 78 -9.63 -6.40 -6.71
N GLU A 79 -9.75 -7.05 -5.54
CA GLU A 79 -9.82 -6.36 -4.25
C GLU A 79 -8.52 -5.62 -3.94
N TYR A 80 -7.36 -6.25 -4.16
CA TYR A 80 -6.07 -5.56 -4.04
C TYR A 80 -6.00 -4.33 -4.94
N ASN A 81 -6.31 -4.48 -6.23
CA ASN A 81 -6.26 -3.35 -7.17
C ASN A 81 -7.18 -2.20 -6.76
N LYS A 82 -8.42 -2.52 -6.37
CA LYS A 82 -9.38 -1.52 -5.91
C LYS A 82 -8.87 -0.77 -4.68
N MET A 83 -8.35 -1.51 -3.69
CA MET A 83 -7.77 -0.96 -2.47
C MET A 83 -6.61 -0.02 -2.78
N PHE A 84 -5.67 -0.43 -3.65
CA PHE A 84 -4.51 0.40 -3.99
C PHE A 84 -4.88 1.64 -4.78
N VAL A 85 -5.80 1.55 -5.75
CA VAL A 85 -6.30 2.71 -6.50
C VAL A 85 -6.94 3.72 -5.55
N ASP A 86 -7.73 3.25 -4.58
CA ASP A 86 -8.37 4.12 -3.59
C ASP A 86 -7.34 4.79 -2.65
N CYS A 87 -6.31 4.06 -2.23
CA CYS A 87 -5.23 4.64 -1.43
C CYS A 87 -4.43 5.69 -2.22
N MET A 88 -4.10 5.40 -3.48
CA MET A 88 -3.41 6.33 -4.39
C MET A 88 -4.23 7.60 -4.64
N ALA A 89 -5.53 7.46 -4.91
CA ALA A 89 -6.47 8.56 -5.05
C ALA A 89 -6.47 9.46 -3.80
N SER A 90 -6.55 8.84 -2.62
CA SER A 90 -6.53 9.55 -1.34
C SER A 90 -5.19 10.25 -1.04
N LEU A 91 -4.08 9.74 -1.57
CA LEU A 91 -2.76 10.34 -1.38
C LEU A 91 -2.65 11.69 -2.12
N TYR A 92 -3.17 11.76 -3.34
CA TYR A 92 -3.11 12.96 -4.19
C TYR A 92 -4.31 13.89 -4.04
N GLY A 93 -5.28 13.56 -3.17
CA GLY A 93 -6.52 14.33 -3.03
C GLY A 93 -7.38 14.31 -4.29
N ILE A 94 -7.24 13.25 -5.10
CA ILE A 94 -8.04 13.03 -6.31
C ILE A 94 -9.18 12.09 -5.89
N GLY A 95 -10.25 12.64 -5.31
CA GLY A 95 -11.37 11.84 -4.78
C GLY A 95 -12.62 12.68 -4.57
#